data_AF-A0A956DIF7-F1
#
_entry.id   AF-A0A956DIF7-F1
#
_cell.length_a   1.000
_cell.length_b   1.000
_cell.length_c   1.000
_cell.angle_alpha   90.00
_cell.angle_beta   90.00
_cell.angle_gamma   90.00
#
_symmetry.space_group_name_H-M   'P 1'
#
loop_
_entity.id
_entity.type
_entity.pdbx_description
1 polymer ?
#
loop_
_entity_poly.entity_id
_entity_poly.type
_entity_poly.pdbx_seq_one_letter_code
_entity_poly.pdbx_strand_id
1 'polypeptide(L)'
;FPVFRPSRANVLEQLRIIRKAAEAKAEVLVIECMAVQPLLQALCEEKFVRATHGVITNARPDHLDVMGPSPADVARALAGTVPVGGKLFTAERDHLHIFAAAAADRNTKLVATEPAEPEALAGFTYTEHPDNVGLALAVCEDLGIEREVALQGMWSAQPDPGAMTEREVDFFGRRIVFVNGFAANDPVSTTQIWRMALERHADLKRRIAVFNCRADRPERSLELGRELARWPAPDHVLLMGNGTYLFARSAVRAGFDAQKLHFAEGQATPAVFERIVALAQDGALVMGLGNIGGGGLKLAAYFDNRARLPEAGP
;
A
#
# COMPACT_ATOMS: atom_id res chain seq x y z
N PHE A 1 -6.13 -16.24 -10.04
CA PHE A 1 -7.57 -16.58 -10.09
C PHE A 1 -8.37 -15.45 -9.45
N PRO A 2 -9.11 -14.65 -10.23
CA PRO A 2 -9.97 -13.62 -9.64
C PRO A 2 -11.13 -14.26 -8.88
N VAL A 3 -11.38 -13.82 -7.64
CA VAL A 3 -12.54 -14.24 -6.84
C VAL A 3 -13.76 -13.50 -7.38
N PHE A 4 -14.70 -14.22 -8.00
CA PHE A 4 -15.97 -13.62 -8.44
C PHE A 4 -16.82 -13.23 -7.22
N ARG A 5 -17.09 -11.94 -7.09
CA ARG A 5 -17.86 -11.35 -5.98
C ARG A 5 -19.18 -10.79 -6.48
N PRO A 6 -20.32 -11.44 -6.20
CA PRO A 6 -21.64 -10.89 -6.52
C PRO A 6 -22.06 -9.76 -5.57
N SER A 7 -21.39 -9.59 -4.43
CA SER A 7 -21.66 -8.57 -3.42
C SER A 7 -20.37 -8.10 -2.72
N ARG A 8 -20.48 -7.36 -1.61
CA ARG A 8 -19.31 -6.90 -0.83
C ARG A 8 -18.46 -8.08 -0.34
N ALA A 9 -17.17 -7.82 -0.12
CA ALA A 9 -16.23 -8.82 0.38
C ALA A 9 -16.75 -9.49 1.65
N ASN A 10 -16.64 -10.83 1.69
CA ASN A 10 -17.11 -11.65 2.80
C ASN A 10 -16.03 -12.65 3.22
N VAL A 11 -15.84 -12.83 4.53
CA VAL A 11 -14.85 -13.77 5.10
C VAL A 11 -15.05 -15.22 4.63
N LEU A 12 -16.29 -15.61 4.28
CA LEU A 12 -16.60 -16.94 3.75
C LEU A 12 -15.96 -17.21 2.37
N GLU A 13 -15.46 -16.18 1.68
CA GLU A 13 -14.69 -16.36 0.45
C GLU A 13 -13.39 -17.14 0.68
N GLN A 14 -12.76 -16.98 1.85
CA GLN A 14 -11.53 -17.71 2.20
C GLN A 14 -11.76 -19.22 2.20
N LEU A 15 -12.94 -19.68 2.63
CA LEU A 15 -13.29 -21.11 2.60
C LEU A 15 -13.26 -21.70 1.19
N ARG A 16 -13.62 -20.90 0.17
CA ARG A 16 -13.57 -21.34 -1.23
C ARG A 16 -12.12 -21.47 -1.71
N ILE A 17 -11.26 -20.54 -1.30
CA ILE A 17 -9.83 -20.57 -1.62
C ILE A 17 -9.16 -21.80 -0.98
N ILE A 18 -9.44 -22.06 0.29
CA ILE A 18 -8.90 -23.22 1.02
C ILE A 18 -9.35 -24.53 0.36
N ARG A 19 -10.64 -24.68 0.02
CA ARG A 19 -11.15 -25.86 -0.69
C ARG A 19 -10.43 -26.07 -2.02
N LYS A 20 -10.23 -25.00 -2.78
CA LYS A 20 -9.54 -25.05 -4.05
C LYS A 20 -8.07 -25.44 -3.91
N ALA A 21 -7.38 -24.94 -2.88
CA ALA A 21 -6.01 -25.34 -2.58
C ALA A 21 -5.93 -26.84 -2.28
N ALA A 22 -6.90 -27.37 -1.51
CA ALA A 22 -7.00 -28.80 -1.23
C ALA A 22 -7.31 -29.64 -2.49
N GLU A 23 -8.24 -29.20 -3.34
CA GLU A 23 -8.55 -29.84 -4.62
C GLU A 23 -7.35 -29.87 -5.57
N ALA A 24 -6.56 -28.78 -5.58
CA ALA A 24 -5.31 -28.67 -6.32
C ALA A 24 -4.15 -29.48 -5.69
N LYS A 25 -4.38 -30.10 -4.52
CA LYS A 25 -3.35 -30.80 -3.72
C LYS A 25 -2.14 -29.92 -3.44
N ALA A 26 -2.37 -28.63 -3.19
CA ALA A 26 -1.30 -27.70 -2.85
C ALA A 26 -0.64 -28.11 -1.53
N GLU A 27 0.69 -28.11 -1.50
CA GLU A 27 1.47 -28.38 -0.29
C GLU A 27 1.54 -27.17 0.64
N VAL A 28 1.47 -25.96 0.06
CA VAL A 28 1.51 -24.68 0.78
C VAL A 28 0.40 -23.76 0.26
N LEU A 29 -0.28 -23.08 1.17
CA LEU A 29 -1.23 -22.01 0.89
C LEU A 29 -0.79 -20.75 1.64
N VAL A 30 -0.51 -19.68 0.90
CA VAL A 30 -0.33 -18.34 1.44
C VAL A 30 -1.64 -17.57 1.24
N ILE A 31 -2.22 -17.04 2.30
CA ILE A 31 -3.51 -16.35 2.24
C ILE A 31 -3.54 -15.12 3.15
N GLU A 32 -4.04 -14.00 2.61
CA GLU A 32 -4.23 -12.76 3.34
C GLU A 32 -5.52 -12.81 4.19
N CYS A 33 -5.44 -12.31 5.43
CA CYS A 33 -6.62 -12.05 6.26
C CYS A 33 -7.25 -10.70 5.86
N MET A 34 -8.38 -10.73 5.16
CA MET A 34 -9.08 -9.52 4.69
C MET A 34 -10.06 -8.94 5.72
N ALA A 35 -10.17 -9.53 6.91
CA ALA A 35 -11.13 -9.11 7.92
C ALA A 35 -10.64 -7.84 8.63
N VAL A 36 -11.48 -6.79 8.63
CA VAL A 36 -11.19 -5.55 9.39
C VAL A 36 -11.76 -5.62 10.81
N GLN A 37 -12.87 -6.34 11.01
CA GLN A 37 -13.48 -6.48 12.33
C GLN A 37 -12.67 -7.45 13.20
N PRO A 38 -12.27 -7.07 14.43
CA PRO A 38 -11.41 -7.91 15.29
C PRO A 38 -11.98 -9.31 15.55
N LEU A 39 -13.29 -9.42 15.80
CA LEU A 39 -13.93 -10.72 16.02
C LEU A 39 -13.86 -11.61 14.77
N LEU A 40 -14.01 -11.03 13.58
CA LEU A 40 -13.91 -11.77 12.33
C LEU A 40 -12.47 -12.18 12.04
N GLN A 41 -11.46 -11.36 12.40
CA GLN A 41 -10.05 -11.73 12.31
C GLN A 41 -9.75 -12.99 13.13
N ALA A 42 -10.15 -13.00 14.40
CA ALA A 42 -9.98 -14.16 15.28
C ALA A 42 -10.76 -15.39 14.77
N LEU A 43 -12.01 -15.21 14.32
CA LEU A 43 -12.82 -16.28 13.75
C LEU A 43 -12.16 -16.92 12.53
N CYS A 44 -11.60 -16.09 11.62
CA CYS A 44 -10.92 -16.58 10.42
C CYS A 44 -9.72 -17.45 10.80
N GLU A 45 -8.89 -16.99 11.73
CA GLU A 45 -7.73 -17.77 12.17
C GLU A 45 -8.14 -19.07 12.88
N GLU A 46 -9.00 -19.00 13.89
CA GLU A 46 -9.32 -20.16 14.74
C GLU A 46 -10.17 -21.22 14.04
N LYS A 47 -11.07 -20.80 13.14
CA LYS A 47 -12.10 -21.69 12.56
C LYS A 47 -11.86 -22.01 11.10
N PHE A 48 -11.22 -21.14 10.33
CA PHE A 48 -11.09 -21.32 8.88
C PHE A 48 -9.67 -21.65 8.45
N VAL A 49 -8.71 -20.76 8.74
CA VAL A 49 -7.34 -20.84 8.21
C VAL A 49 -6.49 -21.80 9.04
N ARG A 50 -6.47 -21.63 10.38
CA ARG A 50 -5.61 -22.38 11.32
C ARG A 50 -4.17 -22.43 10.83
N ALA A 51 -3.58 -21.25 10.71
CA ALA A 51 -2.29 -21.09 10.09
C ALA A 51 -1.19 -21.81 10.88
N THR A 52 -0.23 -22.38 10.16
CA THR A 52 1.03 -22.87 10.75
C THR A 52 2.00 -21.70 10.99
N HIS A 53 1.92 -20.68 10.14
CA HIS A 53 2.74 -19.47 10.16
C HIS A 53 1.83 -18.24 10.02
N GLY A 54 1.76 -17.42 11.07
CA GLY A 54 1.16 -16.10 11.03
C GLY A 54 2.20 -15.06 10.60
N VAL A 55 1.79 -14.09 9.79
CA VAL A 55 2.65 -12.99 9.33
C VAL A 55 1.93 -11.68 9.58
N ILE A 56 2.52 -10.80 10.40
CA ILE A 56 2.01 -9.45 10.67
C ILE A 56 3.09 -8.45 10.29
N THR A 57 2.83 -7.63 9.26
CA THR A 57 3.82 -6.66 8.77
C THR A 57 4.04 -5.51 9.75
N ASN A 58 2.96 -4.87 10.22
CA ASN A 58 2.97 -3.77 11.19
C ASN A 58 1.57 -3.53 11.78
N ALA A 59 1.47 -2.64 12.77
CA ALA A 59 0.23 -2.17 13.40
C ALA A 59 0.06 -0.64 13.25
N ARG A 60 0.06 -0.14 12.02
CA ARG A 60 -0.13 1.30 11.71
C ARG A 60 -1.59 1.76 11.91
N PRO A 61 -1.85 3.08 11.96
CA PRO A 61 -3.20 3.64 11.98
C PRO A 61 -4.02 3.23 10.73
N ASP A 62 -4.77 2.15 10.87
CA ASP A 62 -5.65 1.63 9.83
C ASP A 62 -7.01 1.28 10.40
N HIS A 63 -8.08 1.67 9.70
CA HIS A 63 -9.46 1.44 10.11
C HIS A 63 -9.73 1.75 11.61
N LEU A 64 -9.26 2.91 12.09
CA LEU A 64 -9.37 3.29 13.52
C LEU A 64 -10.82 3.38 14.02
N ASP A 65 -11.78 3.53 13.12
CA ASP A 65 -13.22 3.47 13.39
C ASP A 65 -13.70 2.06 13.78
N VAL A 66 -12.99 1.02 13.33
CA VAL A 66 -13.32 -0.39 13.57
C VAL A 66 -12.33 -1.08 14.53
N MET A 67 -11.04 -0.81 14.37
CA MET A 67 -9.95 -1.43 15.14
C MET A 67 -9.33 -0.49 16.17
N GLY A 68 -9.64 0.80 16.12
CA GLY A 68 -8.97 1.82 16.92
C GLY A 68 -9.57 2.03 18.33
N PRO A 69 -9.34 3.22 18.92
CA PRO A 69 -8.91 4.46 18.27
C PRO A 69 -7.40 4.64 18.09
N SER A 70 -6.54 3.76 18.62
CA SER A 70 -5.07 3.93 18.57
C SER A 70 -4.35 2.81 17.80
N PRO A 71 -3.10 3.02 17.38
CA PRO A 71 -2.24 1.95 16.83
C PRO A 71 -2.12 0.74 17.76
N ALA A 72 -2.13 0.95 19.08
CA ALA A 72 -2.14 -0.13 20.05
C ALA A 72 -3.43 -0.95 19.99
N ASP A 73 -4.57 -0.34 19.68
CA ASP A 73 -5.83 -1.06 19.48
C ASP A 73 -5.82 -1.85 18.16
N VAL A 74 -5.24 -1.29 17.10
CA VAL A 74 -4.98 -2.02 15.85
C VAL A 74 -4.10 -3.24 16.11
N ALA A 75 -3.03 -3.10 16.90
CA ALA A 75 -2.19 -4.23 17.29
C ALA A 75 -2.97 -5.29 18.08
N ARG A 76 -3.87 -4.90 18.99
CA ARG A 76 -4.75 -5.85 19.70
C ARG A 76 -5.74 -6.55 18.78
N ALA A 77 -6.28 -5.85 17.78
CA ALA A 77 -7.14 -6.45 16.78
C ALA A 77 -6.37 -7.51 15.98
N LEU A 78 -5.21 -7.15 15.42
CA LEU A 78 -4.34 -8.03 14.65
C LEU A 78 -3.81 -9.19 15.50
N ALA A 79 -3.62 -9.01 16.81
CA ALA A 79 -3.27 -10.10 17.72
C ALA A 79 -4.32 -11.22 17.74
N GLY A 80 -5.55 -10.94 17.28
CA GLY A 80 -6.58 -11.94 17.01
C GLY A 80 -6.17 -12.99 15.97
N THR A 81 -5.25 -12.66 15.05
CA THR A 81 -4.78 -13.57 13.98
C THR A 81 -3.51 -14.36 14.34
N VAL A 82 -3.03 -14.30 15.58
CA VAL A 82 -1.89 -15.12 16.01
C VAL A 82 -2.29 -16.61 15.97
N PRO A 83 -1.55 -17.50 15.28
CA PRO A 83 -1.92 -18.91 15.23
C PRO A 83 -1.83 -19.56 16.62
N VAL A 84 -2.43 -20.74 16.78
CA VAL A 84 -2.34 -21.54 18.01
C VAL A 84 -1.33 -22.66 17.81
N GLY A 85 -0.29 -22.72 18.66
CA GLY A 85 0.78 -23.72 18.56
C GLY A 85 1.71 -23.54 17.34
N GLY A 86 1.65 -22.39 16.68
CA GLY A 86 2.35 -22.12 15.42
C GLY A 86 3.56 -21.20 15.60
N LYS A 87 3.90 -20.48 14.52
CA LYS A 87 4.90 -19.43 14.52
C LYS A 87 4.29 -18.11 14.06
N LEU A 88 4.68 -17.01 14.67
CA LEU A 88 4.28 -15.66 14.28
C LEU A 88 5.52 -14.88 13.86
N PHE A 89 5.56 -14.43 12.62
CA PHE A 89 6.61 -13.56 12.09
C PHE A 89 6.09 -12.13 12.02
N THR A 90 6.90 -11.16 12.45
CA THR A 90 6.52 -9.75 12.36
C THR A 90 7.70 -8.81 12.17
N ALA A 91 7.45 -7.71 11.44
CA ALA A 91 8.35 -6.56 11.36
C ALA A 91 7.88 -5.39 12.25
N GLU A 92 6.81 -5.59 13.06
CA GLU A 92 6.33 -4.60 14.01
C GLU A 92 7.33 -4.42 15.16
N ARG A 93 7.64 -3.17 15.49
CA ARG A 93 8.57 -2.81 16.56
C ARG A 93 7.89 -2.12 17.74
N ASP A 94 6.97 -1.20 17.48
CA ASP A 94 6.39 -0.33 18.51
C ASP A 94 5.46 -1.10 19.45
N HIS A 95 4.68 -2.02 18.90
CA HIS A 95 3.66 -2.79 19.62
C HIS A 95 4.03 -4.27 19.82
N LEU A 96 5.31 -4.61 19.69
CA LEU A 96 5.78 -6.01 19.75
C LEU A 96 5.35 -6.73 21.04
N HIS A 97 5.25 -6.01 22.16
CA HIS A 97 4.80 -6.54 23.44
C HIS A 97 3.35 -7.10 23.41
N ILE A 98 2.48 -6.56 22.56
CA ILE A 98 1.10 -7.06 22.39
C ILE A 98 1.12 -8.41 21.68
N PHE A 99 1.93 -8.53 20.62
CA PHE A 99 2.10 -9.79 19.90
C PHE A 99 2.82 -10.85 20.73
N ALA A 100 3.79 -10.45 21.57
CA ALA A 100 4.43 -11.34 22.52
C ALA A 100 3.45 -11.92 23.53
N ALA A 101 2.54 -11.11 24.07
CA ALA A 101 1.50 -11.57 24.98
C ALA A 101 0.53 -12.57 24.31
N ALA A 102 0.07 -12.26 23.09
CA ALA A 102 -0.81 -13.16 22.34
C ALA A 102 -0.12 -14.47 21.92
N ALA A 103 1.15 -14.39 21.53
CA ALA A 103 1.96 -15.56 21.20
C ALA A 103 2.15 -16.47 22.43
N ALA A 104 2.42 -15.89 23.60
CA ALA A 104 2.52 -16.65 24.85
C ALA A 104 1.21 -17.34 25.24
N ASP A 105 0.07 -16.63 25.16
CA ASP A 105 -1.28 -17.18 25.41
C ASP A 105 -1.60 -18.38 24.51
N ARG A 106 -1.19 -18.31 23.23
CA ARG A 106 -1.50 -19.30 22.20
C ARG A 106 -0.43 -20.36 22.00
N ASN A 107 0.59 -20.39 22.86
CA ASN A 107 1.76 -21.28 22.74
C ASN A 107 2.42 -21.21 21.34
N THR A 108 2.54 -19.99 20.82
CA THR A 108 3.09 -19.69 19.49
C THR A 108 4.47 -19.06 19.62
N LYS A 109 5.41 -19.47 18.76
CA LYS A 109 6.75 -18.90 18.71
C LYS A 109 6.71 -17.56 17.98
N LEU A 110 7.03 -16.47 18.68
CA LEU A 110 7.21 -15.15 18.06
C LEU A 110 8.62 -15.02 17.45
N VAL A 111 8.68 -14.48 16.22
CA VAL A 111 9.91 -14.15 15.49
C VAL A 111 9.78 -12.71 15.00
N ALA A 112 10.49 -11.79 15.67
CA ALA A 112 10.68 -10.43 15.17
C ALA A 112 11.78 -10.43 14.09
N THR A 113 11.54 -9.70 13.01
CA THR A 113 12.41 -9.69 11.82
C THR A 113 13.06 -8.33 11.62
N GLU A 114 14.23 -8.35 10.99
CA GLU A 114 14.97 -7.14 10.61
C GLU A 114 14.71 -6.77 9.14
N PRO A 115 14.90 -5.49 8.76
CA PRO A 115 14.74 -5.08 7.38
C PRO A 115 15.81 -5.75 6.49
N ALA A 116 15.46 -6.02 5.24
CA ALA A 116 16.42 -6.53 4.27
C ALA A 116 17.48 -5.50 3.89
N GLU A 117 18.69 -5.99 3.62
CA GLU A 117 19.82 -5.19 3.14
C GLU A 117 19.54 -4.58 1.75
N PRO A 118 20.14 -3.42 1.40
CA PRO A 118 19.93 -2.75 0.12
C PRO A 118 20.16 -3.63 -1.12
N GLU A 119 21.12 -4.56 -1.06
CA GLU A 119 21.43 -5.48 -2.15
C GLU A 119 20.26 -6.40 -2.49
N ALA A 120 19.48 -6.82 -1.47
CA ALA A 120 18.28 -7.62 -1.66
C ALA A 120 17.16 -6.84 -2.37
N LEU A 121 17.12 -5.51 -2.18
CA LEU A 121 16.13 -4.62 -2.77
C LEU A 121 16.46 -4.23 -4.22
N ALA A 122 17.75 -4.24 -4.57
CA ALA A 122 18.22 -3.80 -5.89
C ALA A 122 17.71 -4.67 -7.05
N GLY A 123 17.33 -5.93 -6.80
CA GLY A 123 16.80 -6.82 -7.83
C GLY A 123 15.33 -6.61 -8.18
N PHE A 124 14.58 -5.81 -7.41
CA PHE A 124 13.19 -5.53 -7.72
C PHE A 124 13.04 -4.48 -8.84
N THR A 125 12.08 -4.71 -9.73
CA THR A 125 11.75 -3.77 -10.83
C THR A 125 10.85 -2.60 -10.38
N TYR A 126 10.51 -2.56 -9.10
CA TYR A 126 9.63 -1.59 -8.47
C TYR A 126 10.08 -1.36 -7.02
N THR A 127 9.55 -0.33 -6.36
CA THR A 127 9.99 -0.01 -4.98
C THR A 127 9.30 -0.93 -3.98
N GLU A 128 10.09 -1.70 -3.23
CA GLU A 128 9.64 -2.53 -2.11
C GLU A 128 10.10 -1.99 -0.75
N HIS A 129 9.39 -2.39 0.31
CA HIS A 129 9.78 -2.03 1.67
C HIS A 129 10.80 -3.03 2.25
N PRO A 130 11.93 -2.56 2.80
CA PRO A 130 12.95 -3.42 3.42
C PRO A 130 12.38 -4.38 4.47
N ASP A 131 11.46 -3.89 5.31
CA ASP A 131 10.78 -4.68 6.34
C ASP A 131 9.95 -5.84 5.73
N ASN A 132 9.28 -5.61 4.60
CA ASN A 132 8.47 -6.65 3.94
C ASN A 132 9.36 -7.76 3.36
N VAL A 133 10.47 -7.37 2.71
CA VAL A 133 11.42 -8.32 2.14
C VAL A 133 12.11 -9.13 3.25
N GLY A 134 12.54 -8.46 4.32
CA GLY A 134 13.14 -9.14 5.48
C GLY A 134 12.18 -10.14 6.13
N LEU A 135 10.92 -9.75 6.30
CA LEU A 135 9.86 -10.60 6.82
C LEU A 135 9.59 -11.82 5.94
N ALA A 136 9.48 -11.63 4.62
CA ALA A 136 9.25 -12.73 3.68
C ALA A 136 10.46 -13.70 3.63
N LEU A 137 11.68 -13.17 3.68
CA LEU A 137 12.90 -13.99 3.73
C LEU A 137 12.95 -14.85 4.99
N ALA A 138 12.59 -14.31 6.15
CA ALA A 138 12.56 -15.06 7.41
C ALA A 138 11.54 -16.21 7.38
N VAL A 139 10.38 -16.00 6.75
CA VAL A 139 9.38 -17.06 6.55
C VAL A 139 9.91 -18.13 5.58
N CYS A 140 10.54 -17.73 4.47
CA CYS A 140 11.14 -18.66 3.51
C CYS A 140 12.24 -19.52 4.15
N GLU A 141 13.13 -18.91 4.95
CA GLU A 141 14.20 -19.60 5.66
C GLU A 141 13.65 -20.65 6.64
N ASP A 142 12.60 -20.31 7.39
CA ASP A 142 11.96 -21.24 8.33
C ASP A 142 11.26 -22.43 7.63
N LEU A 143 10.85 -22.23 6.38
CA LEU A 143 10.33 -23.28 5.49
C LEU A 143 11.44 -24.07 4.77
N GLY A 144 12.72 -23.78 5.02
CA GLY A 144 13.86 -24.47 4.43
C GLY A 144 14.19 -24.03 2.99
N ILE A 145 13.72 -22.85 2.57
CA ILE A 145 14.03 -22.28 1.26
C ILE A 145 15.33 -21.48 1.40
N GLU A 146 16.32 -21.81 0.56
CA GLU A 146 17.58 -21.06 0.51
C GLU A 146 17.34 -19.59 0.17
N ARG A 147 18.07 -18.69 0.84
CA ARG A 147 17.90 -17.24 0.70
C ARG A 147 17.95 -16.77 -0.75
N GLU A 148 18.92 -17.25 -1.52
CA GLU A 148 19.08 -16.87 -2.94
C GLU A 148 17.91 -17.34 -3.79
N VAL A 149 17.37 -18.53 -3.53
CA VAL A 149 16.18 -19.05 -4.21
C VAL A 149 14.97 -18.17 -3.88
N ALA A 150 14.81 -17.77 -2.62
CA ALA A 150 13.74 -16.88 -2.19
C ALA A 150 13.84 -15.50 -2.87
N LEU A 151 15.03 -14.88 -2.90
CA LEU A 151 15.27 -13.60 -3.55
C LEU A 151 14.99 -13.64 -5.06
N GLN A 152 15.50 -14.66 -5.76
CA GLN A 152 15.21 -14.84 -7.19
C GLN A 152 13.72 -15.00 -7.45
N GLY A 153 13.03 -15.77 -6.61
CA GLY A 153 11.57 -15.91 -6.64
C GLY A 153 10.87 -14.56 -6.50
N MET A 154 11.24 -13.76 -5.50
CA MET A 154 10.68 -12.42 -5.26
C MET A 154 10.93 -11.45 -6.42
N TRP A 155 12.15 -11.41 -6.96
CA TRP A 155 12.50 -10.54 -8.09
C TRP A 155 11.77 -10.92 -9.38
N SER A 156 11.51 -12.21 -9.58
CA SER A 156 10.79 -12.72 -10.75
C SER A 156 9.26 -12.59 -10.65
N ALA A 157 8.73 -12.33 -9.45
CA ALA A 157 7.31 -12.23 -9.22
C ALA A 157 6.71 -11.04 -9.98
N GLN A 158 5.53 -11.24 -10.57
CA GLN A 158 4.81 -10.12 -11.16
C GLN A 158 4.34 -9.18 -10.06
N PRO A 159 4.65 -7.87 -10.15
CA PRO A 159 4.20 -6.91 -9.16
C PRO A 159 2.67 -6.85 -9.11
N ASP A 160 2.15 -6.54 -7.93
CA ASP A 160 0.74 -6.20 -7.81
C ASP A 160 0.38 -5.01 -8.71
N PRO A 161 -0.84 -4.94 -9.28
CA PRO A 161 -1.25 -3.83 -10.15
C PRO A 161 -1.17 -2.41 -9.53
N GLY A 162 -0.88 -2.31 -8.23
CA GLY A 162 -0.68 -1.06 -7.50
C GLY A 162 0.73 -0.86 -6.95
N ALA A 163 1.68 -1.78 -7.22
CA ALA A 163 3.06 -1.64 -6.78
C ALA A 163 3.63 -0.28 -7.21
N MET A 164 4.47 0.31 -6.36
CA MET A 164 4.99 1.64 -6.62
C MET A 164 5.94 1.62 -7.82
N THR A 165 5.43 2.12 -8.95
CA THR A 165 6.17 2.28 -10.20
C THR A 165 6.50 3.74 -10.45
N GLU A 166 7.50 3.95 -11.28
CA GLU A 166 7.92 5.27 -11.71
C GLU A 166 8.01 5.29 -13.24
N ARG A 167 7.48 6.35 -13.85
CA ARG A 167 7.43 6.54 -15.30
C ARG A 167 7.82 7.96 -15.66
N GLU A 168 8.78 8.09 -16.56
CA GLU A 168 9.12 9.38 -17.16
C GLU A 168 8.35 9.57 -18.47
N VAL A 169 7.61 10.67 -18.56
CA VAL A 169 6.91 11.12 -19.75
C VAL A 169 7.51 12.44 -20.20
N ASP A 170 7.94 12.51 -21.45
CA ASP A 170 8.20 13.78 -22.12
C ASP A 170 6.94 14.20 -22.88
N PHE A 171 6.34 15.31 -22.45
CA PHE A 171 5.16 15.87 -23.10
C PHE A 171 5.43 17.27 -23.64
N PHE A 172 5.81 17.33 -24.92
CA PHE A 172 6.20 18.57 -25.62
C PHE A 172 7.37 19.30 -24.94
N GLY A 173 8.44 18.56 -24.59
CA GLY A 173 9.64 19.09 -23.95
C GLY A 173 9.54 19.25 -22.43
N ARG A 174 8.40 18.87 -21.84
CA ARG A 174 8.18 18.89 -20.40
C ARG A 174 8.51 17.52 -19.82
N ARG A 175 9.52 17.45 -18.99
CA ARG A 175 9.87 16.22 -18.26
C ARG A 175 8.90 16.05 -17.09
N ILE A 176 8.02 15.06 -17.17
CA ILE A 176 7.09 14.70 -16.12
C ILE A 176 7.49 13.33 -15.58
N VAL A 177 7.90 13.27 -14.32
CA VAL A 177 8.12 12.01 -13.61
C VAL A 177 6.86 11.70 -12.83
N PHE A 178 6.18 10.62 -13.21
CA PHE A 178 5.00 10.12 -12.52
C PHE A 178 5.38 8.96 -11.60
N VAL A 179 5.16 9.13 -10.29
CA VAL A 179 5.29 8.08 -9.28
C VAL A 179 3.89 7.55 -8.94
N ASN A 180 3.66 6.26 -9.19
CA ASN A 180 2.42 5.58 -8.83
C ASN A 180 2.42 5.20 -7.34
N GLY A 181 2.02 6.11 -6.46
CA GLY A 181 1.87 5.86 -5.03
C GLY A 181 0.45 5.49 -4.59
N PHE A 182 -0.47 5.19 -5.53
CA PHE A 182 -1.89 5.00 -5.23
C PHE A 182 -2.21 3.75 -4.38
N ALA A 183 -1.26 2.84 -4.18
CA ALA A 183 -1.42 1.73 -3.24
C ALA A 183 -1.16 2.13 -1.78
N ALA A 184 -0.37 3.18 -1.53
CA ALA A 184 -0.25 3.72 -0.18
C ALA A 184 -1.50 4.53 0.12
N ASN A 185 -2.31 3.97 1.00
CA ASN A 185 -3.57 4.59 1.37
C ASN A 185 -3.50 5.18 2.79
N ASP A 186 -2.58 4.73 3.67
CA ASP A 186 -2.45 5.27 5.03
C ASP A 186 -1.56 6.52 5.14
N PRO A 187 -1.85 7.44 6.07
CA PRO A 187 -1.11 8.69 6.17
C PRO A 187 0.39 8.52 6.39
N VAL A 188 0.81 7.48 7.12
CA VAL A 188 2.23 7.25 7.42
C VAL A 188 2.96 6.81 6.16
N SER A 189 2.48 5.75 5.49
CA SER A 189 3.09 5.25 4.25
C SER A 189 3.04 6.29 3.14
N THR A 190 1.91 6.99 2.98
CA THR A 190 1.75 8.07 1.99
C THR A 190 2.79 9.18 2.20
N THR A 191 3.02 9.59 3.45
CA THR A 191 4.04 10.61 3.77
C THR A 191 5.45 10.10 3.49
N GLN A 192 5.75 8.84 3.82
CA GLN A 192 7.06 8.23 3.57
C GLN A 192 7.37 8.19 2.07
N ILE A 193 6.45 7.68 1.25
CA ILE A 193 6.68 7.58 -0.20
C ILE A 193 6.74 8.97 -0.87
N TRP A 194 5.99 9.96 -0.37
CA TRP A 194 6.10 11.34 -0.83
C TRP A 194 7.50 11.92 -0.59
N ARG A 195 8.06 11.74 0.61
CA ARG A 195 9.43 12.19 0.93
C ARG A 195 10.49 11.47 0.09
N MET A 196 10.37 10.15 -0.07
CA MET A 196 11.28 9.37 -0.91
C MET A 196 11.26 9.85 -2.37
N ALA A 197 10.08 10.15 -2.91
CA ALA A 197 9.94 10.68 -4.27
C ALA A 197 10.59 12.07 -4.42
N LEU A 198 10.42 12.95 -3.41
CA LEU A 198 11.06 14.26 -3.40
C LEU A 198 12.59 14.20 -3.32
N GLU A 199 13.13 13.29 -2.50
CA GLU A 199 14.57 13.09 -2.36
C GLU A 199 15.19 12.54 -3.65
N ARG A 200 14.53 11.57 -4.28
CA ARG A 200 14.99 10.96 -5.53
C ARG A 200 14.96 11.93 -6.71
N HIS A 201 14.00 12.84 -6.75
CA HIS A 201 13.76 13.79 -7.84
C HIS A 201 13.94 15.25 -7.39
N ALA A 202 15.00 15.50 -6.63
CA ALA A 202 15.30 16.83 -6.09
C ALA A 202 15.57 17.89 -7.19
N ASP A 203 15.87 17.45 -8.42
CA ASP A 203 16.04 18.31 -9.59
C ASP A 203 14.71 18.90 -10.11
N LEU A 204 13.59 18.22 -9.87
CA LEU A 204 12.25 18.66 -10.29
C LEU A 204 11.64 19.62 -9.27
N LYS A 205 11.72 20.92 -9.56
CA LYS A 205 11.24 21.99 -8.67
C LYS A 205 9.71 22.00 -8.49
N ARG A 206 8.95 21.58 -9.51
CA ARG A 206 7.48 21.57 -9.46
C ARG A 206 7.00 20.20 -8.98
N ARG A 207 6.17 20.20 -7.93
CA ARG A 207 5.71 19.01 -7.23
C ARG A 207 4.19 19.00 -7.18
N ILE A 208 3.57 17.96 -7.73
CA ILE A 208 2.13 17.83 -7.86
C ILE A 208 1.67 16.55 -7.17
N ALA A 209 0.83 16.67 -6.15
CA ALA A 209 0.17 15.53 -5.53
C ALA A 209 -1.20 15.29 -6.17
N VAL A 210 -1.49 14.07 -6.61
CA VAL A 210 -2.78 13.71 -7.23
C VAL A 210 -3.50 12.72 -6.33
N PHE A 211 -4.56 13.15 -5.63
CA PHE A 211 -5.33 12.27 -4.76
C PHE A 211 -6.55 11.70 -5.48
N ASN A 212 -6.66 10.38 -5.54
CA ASN A 212 -7.89 9.71 -5.96
C ASN A 212 -8.74 9.38 -4.74
N CYS A 213 -9.72 10.23 -4.46
CA CYS A 213 -10.60 10.13 -3.31
C CYS A 213 -11.75 9.15 -3.52
N ARG A 214 -12.30 8.66 -2.40
CA ARG A 214 -13.43 7.74 -2.35
C ARG A 214 -14.43 8.13 -1.27
N ALA A 215 -15.67 8.40 -1.67
CA ALA A 215 -16.78 8.81 -0.81
C ALA A 215 -17.23 7.69 0.15
N ASP A 216 -16.97 6.43 -0.17
CA ASP A 216 -17.27 5.29 0.70
C ASP A 216 -16.21 5.07 1.80
N ARG A 217 -15.12 5.85 1.80
CA ARG A 217 -14.09 5.89 2.87
C ARG A 217 -13.75 7.33 3.27
N PRO A 218 -14.72 8.08 3.83
CA PRO A 218 -14.56 9.50 4.11
C PRO A 218 -13.48 9.79 5.19
N GLU A 219 -13.38 8.93 6.20
CA GLU A 219 -12.36 8.98 7.27
C GLU A 219 -10.96 9.15 6.70
N ARG A 220 -10.59 8.29 5.73
CA ARG A 220 -9.26 8.30 5.13
C ARG A 220 -8.96 9.58 4.36
N SER A 221 -9.96 10.11 3.66
CA SER A 221 -9.83 11.40 2.97
C SER A 221 -9.61 12.55 3.96
N LEU A 222 -10.27 12.50 5.13
CA LEU A 222 -10.08 13.49 6.19
C LEU A 222 -8.68 13.38 6.82
N GLU A 223 -8.22 12.16 7.12
CA GLU A 223 -6.88 11.90 7.65
C GLU A 223 -5.76 12.40 6.73
N LEU A 224 -5.79 11.97 5.46
CA LEU A 224 -4.79 12.39 4.47
C LEU A 224 -4.80 13.90 4.26
N GLY A 225 -5.99 14.52 4.24
CA GLY A 225 -6.11 15.98 4.16
C GLY A 225 -5.46 16.69 5.35
N ARG A 226 -5.63 16.19 6.58
CA ARG A 226 -4.95 16.78 7.77
C ARG A 226 -3.43 16.66 7.67
N GLU A 227 -2.94 15.49 7.27
CA GLU A 227 -1.50 15.22 7.22
C GLU A 227 -0.79 15.98 6.09
N LEU A 228 -1.49 16.26 4.99
CA LEU A 228 -0.96 17.07 3.87
C LEU A 228 -0.37 18.41 4.32
N ALA A 229 -0.96 19.06 5.33
CA ALA A 229 -0.47 20.33 5.87
C ALA A 229 0.90 20.23 6.57
N ARG A 230 1.34 19.01 6.91
CA ARG A 230 2.63 18.73 7.58
C ARG A 230 3.71 18.25 6.62
N TRP A 231 3.38 18.08 5.34
CA TRP A 231 4.33 17.60 4.35
C TRP A 231 5.30 18.71 3.93
N PRO A 232 6.48 18.36 3.39
CA PRO A 232 7.14 19.23 2.44
C PRO A 232 6.14 19.56 1.33
N ALA A 233 5.63 20.80 1.35
CA ALA A 233 4.37 21.13 0.70
C ALA A 233 4.47 20.94 -0.82
N PRO A 234 3.51 20.23 -1.45
CA PRO A 234 3.37 20.26 -2.90
C PRO A 234 3.04 21.67 -3.38
N ASP A 235 3.43 21.98 -4.61
CA ASP A 235 3.08 23.24 -5.26
C ASP A 235 1.60 23.23 -5.67
N HIS A 236 1.10 22.07 -6.09
CA HIS A 236 -0.31 21.85 -6.45
C HIS A 236 -0.82 20.50 -5.97
N VAL A 237 -2.10 20.45 -5.65
CA VAL A 237 -2.81 19.22 -5.28
C VAL A 237 -4.03 19.06 -6.18
N LEU A 238 -4.06 18.00 -6.97
CA LEU A 238 -5.17 17.67 -7.86
C LEU A 238 -6.03 16.58 -7.21
N LEU A 239 -7.32 16.87 -6.99
CA LEU A 239 -8.27 15.96 -6.36
C LEU A 239 -9.17 15.34 -7.43
N MET A 240 -9.11 14.03 -7.59
CA MET A 240 -9.95 13.25 -8.50
C MET A 240 -10.74 12.17 -7.74
N GLY A 241 -11.54 11.38 -8.46
CA GLY A 241 -12.39 10.36 -7.86
C GLY A 241 -13.74 10.94 -7.44
N ASN A 242 -14.21 10.62 -6.24
CA ASN A 242 -15.44 11.17 -5.67
C ASN A 242 -15.29 11.55 -4.18
N GLY A 243 -16.14 12.48 -3.71
CA GLY A 243 -16.09 12.96 -2.32
C GLY A 243 -14.87 13.84 -2.02
N THR A 244 -14.29 14.48 -3.03
CA THR A 244 -13.05 15.26 -2.91
C THR A 244 -13.16 16.45 -1.95
N TYR A 245 -14.38 16.97 -1.77
CA TYR A 245 -14.66 18.07 -0.85
C TYR A 245 -14.26 17.77 0.59
N LEU A 246 -14.42 16.53 1.06
CA LEU A 246 -14.06 16.16 2.43
C LEU A 246 -12.55 16.28 2.65
N PHE A 247 -11.75 15.81 1.69
CA PHE A 247 -10.30 15.95 1.69
C PHE A 247 -9.92 17.44 1.73
N ALA A 248 -10.43 18.22 0.78
CA ALA A 248 -10.13 19.65 0.65
C ALA A 248 -10.44 20.42 1.93
N ARG A 249 -11.65 20.20 2.49
CA ARG A 249 -12.07 20.83 3.75
C ARG A 249 -11.13 20.48 4.90
N SER A 250 -10.71 19.23 4.98
CA SER A 250 -9.78 18.78 6.02
C SER A 250 -8.41 19.43 5.89
N ALA A 251 -7.87 19.49 4.66
CA ALA A 251 -6.59 20.12 4.36
C ALA A 251 -6.59 21.62 4.66
N VAL A 252 -7.61 22.35 4.20
CA VAL A 252 -7.73 23.79 4.47
C VAL A 252 -7.86 24.06 5.98
N ARG A 253 -8.64 23.25 6.71
CA ARG A 253 -8.77 23.37 8.17
C ARG A 253 -7.44 23.11 8.89
N ALA A 254 -6.59 22.25 8.34
CA ALA A 254 -5.25 21.97 8.85
C ALA A 254 -4.21 23.04 8.44
N GLY A 255 -4.58 24.05 7.64
CA GLY A 255 -3.72 25.15 7.24
C GLY A 255 -3.13 25.04 5.83
N PHE A 256 -3.58 24.09 5.00
CA PHE A 256 -3.16 24.02 3.61
C PHE A 256 -3.79 25.14 2.78
N ASP A 257 -3.01 25.72 1.86
CA ASP A 257 -3.44 26.80 0.99
C ASP A 257 -4.50 26.34 -0.03
N ALA A 258 -5.71 26.90 0.08
CA ALA A 258 -6.83 26.56 -0.79
C ALA A 258 -6.58 26.90 -2.27
N GLN A 259 -5.71 27.86 -2.59
CA GLN A 259 -5.39 28.23 -3.98
C GLN A 259 -4.58 27.15 -4.70
N LYS A 260 -3.95 26.23 -3.96
CA LYS A 260 -3.18 25.12 -4.50
C LYS A 260 -4.03 23.86 -4.73
N LEU A 261 -5.31 23.89 -4.36
CA LEU A 261 -6.25 22.78 -4.53
C LEU A 261 -6.98 22.88 -5.87
N HIS A 262 -6.91 21.81 -6.67
CA HIS A 262 -7.52 21.72 -7.99
C HIS A 262 -8.52 20.57 -8.02
N PHE A 263 -9.79 20.86 -8.32
CA PHE A 263 -10.83 19.83 -8.39
C PHE A 263 -10.96 19.25 -9.80
N ALA A 264 -10.83 17.93 -9.89
CA ALA A 264 -11.05 17.12 -11.09
C ALA A 264 -12.00 15.93 -10.81
N GLU A 265 -12.85 16.06 -9.79
CA GLU A 265 -13.91 15.09 -9.46
C GLU A 265 -14.79 14.81 -10.69
N GLY A 266 -15.01 13.52 -10.96
CA GLY A 266 -15.81 13.06 -12.11
C GLY A 266 -15.18 13.26 -13.50
N GLN A 267 -14.01 13.90 -13.63
CA GLN A 267 -13.36 14.09 -14.93
C GLN A 267 -12.75 12.78 -15.46
N ALA A 268 -12.77 12.62 -16.79
CA ALA A 268 -12.13 11.50 -17.45
C ALA A 268 -10.59 11.60 -17.36
N THR A 269 -9.90 10.46 -17.38
CA THR A 269 -8.43 10.39 -17.26
C THR A 269 -7.66 11.32 -18.21
N PRO A 270 -8.03 11.47 -19.50
CA PRO A 270 -7.37 12.43 -20.38
C PRO A 270 -7.45 13.87 -19.87
N ALA A 271 -8.60 14.30 -19.35
CA ALA A 271 -8.78 15.66 -18.82
C ALA A 271 -7.97 15.87 -17.52
N VAL A 272 -7.88 14.84 -16.68
CA VAL A 272 -7.01 14.85 -15.49
C VAL A 272 -5.54 14.99 -15.90
N PHE A 273 -5.11 14.24 -16.92
CA PHE A 273 -3.75 14.32 -17.45
C PHE A 273 -3.42 15.71 -18.02
N GLU A 274 -4.31 16.28 -18.84
CA GLU A 274 -4.13 17.64 -19.38
C GLU A 274 -4.00 18.70 -18.26
N ARG A 275 -4.76 18.55 -17.17
CA ARG A 275 -4.59 19.42 -15.98
C ARG A 275 -3.23 19.25 -15.33
N ILE A 276 -2.73 18.02 -15.20
CA ILE A 276 -1.39 17.75 -14.68
C ILE A 276 -0.33 18.43 -15.55
N VAL A 277 -0.42 18.27 -16.87
CA VAL A 277 0.50 18.91 -17.83
C VAL A 277 0.46 20.44 -17.70
N ALA A 278 -0.73 21.04 -17.59
CA ALA A 278 -0.88 22.48 -17.41
C ALA A 278 -0.23 22.99 -16.12
N LEU A 279 -0.34 22.23 -15.02
CA LEU A 279 0.27 22.55 -13.74
C LEU A 279 1.78 22.31 -13.71
N ALA A 280 2.28 21.36 -14.52
CA ALA A 280 3.69 20.99 -14.59
C ALA A 280 4.59 22.09 -15.19
N GLN A 281 4.03 22.96 -16.03
CA GLN A 281 4.76 24.03 -16.72
C GLN A 281 5.95 23.52 -17.54
N ASP A 282 7.19 23.60 -17.01
CA ASP A 282 8.42 23.19 -17.71
C ASP A 282 8.85 21.74 -17.36
N GLY A 283 8.23 21.15 -16.34
CA GLY A 283 8.52 19.80 -15.87
C GLY A 283 8.14 19.65 -14.40
N ALA A 284 7.72 18.45 -13.99
CA ALA A 284 7.24 18.23 -12.62
C ALA A 284 7.41 16.79 -12.15
N LEU A 285 7.62 16.64 -10.84
CA LEU A 285 7.32 15.41 -10.13
C LEU A 285 5.82 15.36 -9.86
N VAL A 286 5.16 14.29 -10.29
CA VAL A 286 3.74 14.03 -10.10
C VAL A 286 3.61 12.72 -9.33
N MET A 287 2.87 12.73 -8.24
CA MET A 287 2.64 11.52 -7.45
C MET A 287 1.16 11.23 -7.29
N GLY A 288 0.73 10.05 -7.74
CA GLY A 288 -0.62 9.53 -7.50
C GLY A 288 -0.73 8.95 -6.09
N LEU A 289 -1.75 9.31 -5.32
CA LEU A 289 -1.92 8.96 -3.90
C LEU A 289 -3.38 8.66 -3.56
N GLY A 290 -3.63 7.93 -2.47
CA GLY A 290 -4.98 7.59 -2.01
C GLY A 290 -5.44 6.23 -2.53
N ASN A 291 -6.53 6.18 -3.29
CA ASN A 291 -7.09 4.90 -3.74
C ASN A 291 -6.59 4.49 -5.14
N ILE A 292 -6.09 3.26 -5.27
CA ILE A 292 -5.70 2.66 -6.56
C ILE A 292 -6.89 2.32 -7.47
N GLY A 293 -8.04 1.90 -6.92
CA GLY A 293 -9.17 1.45 -7.73
C GLY A 293 -9.75 2.51 -8.68
N GLY A 294 -10.24 2.08 -9.84
CA GLY A 294 -10.93 2.95 -10.79
C GLY A 294 -10.02 4.02 -11.39
N GLY A 295 -10.13 5.26 -10.91
CA GLY A 295 -9.39 6.42 -11.42
C GLY A 295 -7.87 6.29 -11.30
N GLY A 296 -7.38 5.74 -10.17
CA GLY A 296 -5.93 5.56 -9.90
C GLY A 296 -5.27 4.64 -10.93
N LEU A 297 -5.78 3.42 -11.09
CA LEU A 297 -5.33 2.45 -12.10
C LEU A 297 -5.40 3.03 -13.52
N LYS A 298 -6.50 3.71 -13.86
CA LYS A 298 -6.65 4.32 -15.18
C LYS A 298 -5.60 5.40 -15.42
N LEU A 299 -5.30 6.23 -14.41
CA LEU A 299 -4.28 7.28 -14.54
C LEU A 299 -2.88 6.68 -14.63
N ALA A 300 -2.54 5.70 -13.78
CA ALA A 300 -1.25 5.01 -13.85
C ALA A 300 -1.03 4.38 -15.24
N ALA A 301 -2.00 3.61 -15.74
CA ALA A 301 -1.94 3.05 -17.09
C ALA A 301 -1.86 4.12 -18.19
N TYR A 302 -2.46 5.30 -17.98
CA TYR A 302 -2.39 6.40 -18.93
C TYR A 302 -0.98 6.99 -19.04
N PHE A 303 -0.25 7.07 -17.92
CA PHE A 303 1.17 7.42 -17.86
C PHE A 303 2.05 6.31 -18.43
N ASP A 304 1.80 5.04 -18.09
CA ASP A 304 2.54 3.89 -18.62
C ASP A 304 2.54 3.88 -20.15
N ASN A 305 1.37 4.10 -20.77
CA ASN A 305 1.22 4.13 -22.23
C ASN A 305 1.88 5.34 -22.93
N ARG A 306 2.39 6.30 -22.15
CA ARG A 306 3.07 7.52 -22.64
C ARG A 306 4.51 7.63 -22.14
N ALA A 307 4.93 6.69 -21.31
CA ALA A 307 6.28 6.66 -20.80
C ALA A 307 7.25 6.48 -21.97
N ARG A 308 8.41 7.13 -21.91
CA ARG A 308 9.50 6.80 -22.83
C ARG A 308 9.81 5.31 -22.63
N LEU A 309 9.76 4.52 -23.70
CA LEU A 309 10.36 3.19 -23.67
C LEU A 309 11.85 3.38 -23.34
N PRO A 310 12.46 2.53 -22.49
CA PRO A 310 13.91 2.54 -22.36
C PRO A 310 14.50 2.41 -23.76
N GLU A 311 15.43 3.29 -24.12
CA GLU A 311 16.22 3.09 -25.33
C GLU A 311 16.84 1.70 -25.21
N ALA A 312 16.52 0.82 -26.17
CA ALA A 312 17.30 -0.38 -26.35
C ALA A 312 18.73 0.11 -26.64
N GLY A 313 19.62 -0.05 -25.65
CA GLY A 313 21.01 0.32 -25.81
C GLY A 313 21.62 -0.40 -27.02
N PRO A 314 22.60 0.22 -27.69
CA PRO A 314 23.30 -0.39 -28.81
C PRO A 314 24.00 -1.71 -28.46
#